data_AF-A0A8J8FJB6-F1
#
_entry.id   AF-A0A8J8FJB6-F1
#
_cell.length_a   1.000
_cell.length_b   1.000
_cell.length_c   1.000
_cell.angle_alpha   90.00
_cell.angle_beta   90.00
_cell.angle_gamma   90.00
#
_symmetry.space_group_name_H-M   'P 1'
#
loop_
_entity.id
_entity.type
_entity.pdbx_description
1 polymer ?
#
loop_
_entity_poly.entity_id
_entity_poly.type
_entity_poly.pdbx_seq_one_letter_code
_entity_poly.pdbx_strand_id
1 'polypeptide(L)'
;MIDILDRTKLFEILSKLQADNKPAFGAMTPQHMVEHITFAVRFSNGKEPQQHNYSIEKEQQIKAFVIGTDKDMPIGFKSPVLPSEGLPQLKYSNLTEAIDKLKTELHDFDNYFMHHQLDKPINPTMGELNYQEWVRFHTRHFTHHFRQFNLL
;
A
#
# COMPACT_ATOMS: atom_id res chain seq x y z
N MET A 1 8.30 -11.77 4.87
CA MET A 1 7.16 -11.01 4.31
C MET A 1 6.12 -10.95 5.42
N ILE A 2 5.37 -9.86 5.53
CA ILE A 2 4.21 -9.84 6.45
C ILE A 2 3.00 -10.52 5.79
N ASP A 3 2.01 -10.92 6.58
CA ASP A 3 0.67 -11.17 6.07
C ASP A 3 -0.17 -9.94 6.39
N ILE A 4 -0.78 -9.32 5.37
CA ILE A 4 -1.66 -8.18 5.60
C ILE A 4 -2.83 -8.59 6.51
N LEU A 5 -3.40 -9.80 6.36
CA LEU A 5 -4.58 -10.25 7.09
C LEU A 5 -4.33 -10.53 8.57
N ASP A 6 -3.08 -10.80 8.98
CA ASP A 6 -2.69 -10.84 10.39
C ASP A 6 -2.51 -9.41 10.93
N ARG A 7 -3.66 -8.74 11.17
CA ARG A 7 -3.69 -7.35 11.66
C ARG A 7 -2.96 -7.19 12.99
N THR A 8 -3.01 -8.19 13.86
CA THR A 8 -2.30 -8.16 15.15
C THR A 8 -0.80 -8.07 14.92
N LYS A 9 -0.23 -8.99 14.11
CA LYS A 9 1.21 -8.98 13.83
C LYS A 9 1.63 -7.73 13.05
N LEU A 10 0.80 -7.29 12.10
CA LEU A 10 1.04 -6.07 11.33
C LEU A 10 1.21 -4.87 12.26
N PHE A 11 0.29 -4.66 13.20
CA PHE A 11 0.35 -3.53 14.11
C PHE A 11 1.42 -3.67 15.21
N GLU A 12 1.78 -4.89 15.62
CA GLU A 12 2.93 -5.14 16.50
C GLU A 12 4.25 -4.73 15.82
N ILE A 13 4.39 -4.98 14.52
CA ILE A 13 5.57 -4.54 13.76
C ILE A 13 5.53 -3.01 13.58
N LEU A 14 4.38 -2.47 13.16
CA LEU A 14 4.24 -1.03 12.91
C LEU A 14 4.42 -0.20 14.18
N SER A 15 4.09 -0.71 15.37
CA SER A 15 4.29 0.01 16.64
C SER A 15 5.76 0.28 16.97
N LYS A 16 6.70 -0.39 16.30
CA LYS A 16 8.14 -0.14 16.44
C LYS A 16 8.58 1.14 15.70
N LEU A 17 7.79 1.60 14.74
CA LEU A 17 8.09 2.78 13.94
C LEU A 17 7.97 4.06 14.79
N GLN A 18 9.07 4.81 14.88
CA GLN A 18 9.15 6.11 15.55
C GLN A 18 9.18 7.25 14.54
N ALA A 19 8.71 8.43 14.92
CA ALA A 19 8.58 9.59 14.03
C ALA A 19 9.92 10.10 13.46
N ASP A 20 11.04 9.80 14.13
CA ASP A 20 12.39 10.20 13.75
C ASP A 20 13.18 9.11 13.00
N ASN A 21 12.60 7.92 12.82
CA ASN A 21 13.25 6.84 12.09
C ASN A 21 13.65 7.29 10.68
N LYS A 22 14.88 6.94 10.31
CA LYS A 22 15.42 7.21 8.98
C LYS A 22 15.14 6.02 8.06
N PRO A 23 14.66 6.26 6.83
CA PRO A 23 14.47 5.19 5.88
C PRO A 23 15.82 4.62 5.44
N ALA A 24 15.91 3.30 5.30
CA ALA A 24 17.03 2.59 4.68
C ALA A 24 17.16 2.93 3.18
N PHE A 25 16.06 3.29 2.52
CA PHE A 25 16.04 3.75 1.14
C PHE A 25 14.85 4.68 0.84
N GLY A 26 14.97 5.49 -0.20
CA GLY A 26 13.95 6.49 -0.57
C GLY A 26 13.92 7.70 0.38
N ALA A 27 12.92 8.57 0.20
CA ALA A 27 12.86 9.87 0.87
C ALA A 27 11.71 10.03 1.89
N MET A 28 10.78 9.08 1.95
CA MET A 28 9.62 9.18 2.84
C MET A 28 10.04 9.24 4.31
N THR A 29 9.41 10.12 5.08
CA THR A 29 9.44 10.05 6.55
C THR A 29 8.49 8.94 7.03
N PRO A 30 8.55 8.53 8.30
CA PRO A 30 7.65 7.54 8.88
C PRO A 30 6.17 7.85 8.61
N GLN A 31 5.74 9.10 8.80
CA GLN A 31 4.36 9.52 8.55
C GLN A 31 4.01 9.44 7.05
N HIS A 32 4.90 9.90 6.16
CA HIS A 32 4.66 9.79 4.71
C HIS A 32 4.48 8.33 4.28
N MET A 33 5.25 7.40 4.85
CA MET A 33 5.12 5.98 4.56
C MET A 33 3.76 5.43 4.97
N VAL A 34 3.30 5.74 6.20
CA VAL A 34 1.99 5.31 6.70
C VAL A 34 0.86 5.91 5.86
N GLU A 35 0.94 7.21 5.54
CA GLU A 35 -0.05 7.86 4.67
C GLU A 35 -0.04 7.30 3.25
N HIS A 36 1.13 6.94 2.73
CA HIS A 36 1.28 6.35 1.40
C HIS A 36 0.60 4.98 1.29
N ILE A 37 0.86 4.07 2.25
CA ILE A 37 0.19 2.76 2.24
C ILE A 37 -1.31 2.90 2.54
N THR A 38 -1.71 3.86 3.37
CA THR A 38 -3.13 4.18 3.62
C THR A 38 -3.82 4.63 2.33
N PHE A 39 -3.17 5.48 1.54
CA PHE A 39 -3.68 5.94 0.25
C PHE A 39 -3.88 4.77 -0.72
N ALA A 40 -2.94 3.82 -0.78
CA ALA A 40 -3.09 2.62 -1.60
C ALA A 40 -4.23 1.70 -1.14
N VAL A 41 -4.46 1.56 0.17
CA VAL A 41 -5.61 0.80 0.71
C VAL A 41 -6.94 1.41 0.30
N ARG A 42 -7.03 2.75 0.23
CA ARG A 42 -8.25 3.44 -0.20
C ARG A 42 -8.65 3.16 -1.65
N PHE A 43 -7.72 2.77 -2.51
CA PHE A 43 -8.03 2.30 -3.87
C PHE A 43 -8.86 1.03 -3.82
N SER A 44 -8.50 0.12 -2.92
CA SER A 44 -9.09 -1.21 -2.79
C SER A 44 -10.39 -1.24 -1.98
N ASN A 45 -10.73 -0.17 -1.27
CA ASN A 45 -11.98 -0.07 -0.49
C ASN A 45 -13.01 0.89 -1.11
N GLY A 46 -12.79 1.31 -2.36
CA GLY A 46 -13.72 2.14 -3.14
C GLY A 46 -13.76 3.62 -2.76
N LYS A 47 -13.02 4.07 -1.73
CA LYS A 47 -13.01 5.48 -1.31
C LYS A 47 -12.11 6.37 -2.15
N GLU A 48 -11.21 5.77 -2.92
CA GLU A 48 -10.31 6.49 -3.81
C GLU A 48 -10.20 5.75 -5.16
N PRO A 49 -11.30 5.66 -5.94
CA PRO A 49 -11.32 4.91 -7.19
C PRO A 49 -10.23 5.39 -8.15
N GLN A 50 -9.54 4.45 -8.80
CA GLN A 50 -8.46 4.73 -9.73
C GLN A 50 -8.86 4.40 -11.17
N GLN A 51 -8.06 4.88 -12.11
CA GLN A 51 -8.17 4.60 -13.54
C GLN A 51 -6.94 3.83 -14.04
N HIS A 52 -7.07 3.22 -15.21
CA HIS A 52 -5.94 2.61 -15.91
C HIS A 52 -4.93 3.70 -16.32
N ASN A 53 -3.65 3.52 -15.99
CA ASN A 53 -2.58 4.47 -16.36
C ASN A 53 -1.57 3.87 -17.35
N TYR A 54 -1.67 2.57 -17.65
CA TYR A 54 -0.79 1.87 -18.57
C TYR A 54 -1.60 1.08 -19.60
N SER A 55 -0.96 0.63 -20.69
CA SER A 55 -1.60 -0.32 -21.60
C SER A 55 -1.87 -1.63 -20.89
N ILE A 56 -2.87 -2.39 -21.36
CA ILE A 56 -3.24 -3.68 -20.79
C ILE A 56 -2.02 -4.62 -20.73
N GLU A 57 -1.19 -4.66 -21.78
CA GLU A 57 0.01 -5.49 -21.81
C GLU A 57 0.99 -5.14 -20.69
N LYS A 58 1.20 -3.84 -20.45
CA LYS A 58 2.10 -3.36 -19.40
C LYS A 58 1.51 -3.63 -18.00
N GLU A 59 0.21 -3.44 -17.81
CA GLU A 59 -0.48 -3.79 -16.56
C GLU A 59 -0.33 -5.28 -16.24
N GLN A 60 -0.53 -6.16 -17.23
CA GLN A 60 -0.37 -7.61 -17.05
C GLN A 60 1.09 -7.99 -16.73
N GLN A 61 2.08 -7.35 -17.35
CA GLN A 61 3.49 -7.57 -17.03
C GLN A 61 3.82 -7.19 -15.58
N ILE A 62 3.35 -6.02 -15.11
CA ILE A 62 3.56 -5.57 -13.73
C ILE A 62 2.84 -6.52 -12.77
N LYS A 63 1.59 -6.88 -13.07
CA LYS A 63 0.79 -7.82 -12.27
C LYS A 63 1.46 -9.18 -12.14
N ALA A 64 1.95 -9.75 -13.24
CA ALA A 64 2.67 -11.02 -13.24
C ALA A 64 3.92 -10.98 -12.33
N PHE A 65 4.62 -9.86 -12.27
CA PHE A 65 5.77 -9.70 -11.38
C PHE A 65 5.36 -9.52 -9.91
N VAL A 66 4.50 -8.55 -9.62
CA VAL A 66 4.15 -8.14 -8.24
C VAL A 66 3.32 -9.21 -7.54
N ILE A 67 2.36 -9.80 -8.26
CA ILE A 67 1.43 -10.80 -7.71
C ILE A 67 2.01 -12.22 -7.88
N GLY A 68 2.56 -12.53 -9.05
CA GLY A 68 2.95 -13.89 -9.45
C GLY A 68 4.34 -14.36 -9.01
N THR A 69 5.14 -13.51 -8.35
CA THR A 69 6.47 -13.90 -7.84
C THR A 69 6.62 -13.58 -6.35
N ASP A 70 7.70 -14.02 -5.72
CA ASP A 70 8.11 -13.63 -4.35
C ASP A 70 9.30 -12.63 -4.32
N LYS A 71 9.72 -12.12 -5.48
CA LYS A 71 10.86 -11.18 -5.59
C LYS A 71 10.51 -9.82 -4.99
N ASP A 72 11.46 -9.15 -4.37
CA ASP A 72 11.20 -7.83 -3.76
C ASP A 72 10.72 -6.79 -4.77
N MET A 73 9.80 -5.92 -4.34
CA MET A 73 9.37 -4.78 -5.16
C MET A 73 10.56 -3.83 -5.40
N PRO A 74 10.71 -3.30 -6.63
CA PRO A 74 11.85 -2.47 -6.97
C PRO A 74 11.88 -1.17 -6.16
N ILE A 75 13.05 -0.85 -5.62
CA ILE A 75 13.30 0.44 -4.95
C ILE A 75 13.29 1.54 -6.01
N GLY A 76 12.65 2.67 -5.71
CA GLY A 76 12.61 3.84 -6.59
C GLY A 76 11.51 3.79 -7.65
N PHE A 77 10.59 2.81 -7.60
CA PHE A 77 9.38 2.84 -8.42
C PHE A 77 8.55 4.09 -8.11
N LYS A 78 8.17 4.83 -9.16
CA LYS A 78 7.29 6.00 -9.07
C LYS A 78 5.88 5.62 -9.53
N SER A 79 4.92 5.73 -8.62
CA SER A 79 3.50 5.53 -8.93
C SER A 79 3.01 6.60 -9.91
N PRO A 80 2.20 6.26 -10.93
CA PRO A 80 1.65 7.24 -11.88
C PRO A 80 0.66 8.22 -11.23
N VAL A 81 0.16 7.90 -10.03
CA VAL A 81 -0.84 8.71 -9.31
C VAL A 81 -0.24 9.51 -8.14
N LEU A 82 1.09 9.64 -8.12
CA LEU A 82 1.81 10.49 -7.17
C LEU A 82 2.58 11.59 -7.91
N PRO A 83 2.93 12.69 -7.23
CA PRO A 83 3.77 13.73 -7.81
C PRO A 83 5.07 13.16 -8.40
N SER A 84 5.50 13.70 -9.56
CA SER A 84 6.75 13.30 -10.22
C SER A 84 7.99 13.69 -9.42
N GLU A 85 7.85 14.72 -8.58
CA GLU A 85 8.88 15.31 -7.74
C GLU A 85 8.34 15.64 -6.35
N GLY A 86 9.23 15.58 -5.36
CA GLY A 86 8.88 15.84 -3.96
C GLY A 86 8.05 14.73 -3.31
N LEU A 87 7.71 14.95 -2.05
CA LEU A 87 6.76 14.11 -1.31
C LEU A 87 5.37 14.76 -1.34
N PRO A 88 4.29 13.97 -1.36
CA PRO A 88 2.95 14.49 -1.14
C PRO A 88 2.87 15.26 0.17
N GLN A 89 2.01 16.29 0.22
CA GLN A 89 1.70 16.96 1.48
C GLN A 89 1.06 15.97 2.46
N LEU A 90 1.53 15.99 3.71
CA LEU A 90 0.95 15.20 4.79
C LEU A 90 -0.47 15.68 5.07
N LYS A 91 -1.40 14.73 5.14
CA LYS A 91 -2.82 14.99 5.41
C LYS A 91 -3.14 15.00 6.90
N TYR A 92 -2.39 14.25 7.71
CA TYR A 92 -2.64 14.11 9.14
C TYR A 92 -1.66 14.93 9.99
N SER A 93 -2.05 15.19 11.23
CA SER A 93 -1.29 16.08 12.11
C SER A 93 0.00 15.43 12.62
N ASN A 94 0.02 14.10 12.75
CA ASN A 94 1.16 13.35 13.26
C ASN A 94 1.09 11.85 12.88
N LEU A 95 2.16 11.11 13.18
CA LEU A 95 2.28 9.67 12.91
C LEU A 95 1.19 8.83 13.59
N THR A 96 0.81 9.16 14.83
CA THR A 96 -0.23 8.42 15.56
C THR A 96 -1.58 8.53 14.85
N GLU A 97 -1.98 9.75 14.46
CA GLU A 97 -3.20 9.97 13.70
C GLU A 97 -3.17 9.23 12.35
N ALA A 98 -2.03 9.26 11.66
CA ALA A 98 -1.87 8.52 10.41
C ALA A 98 -2.05 7.00 10.58
N ILE A 99 -1.51 6.42 11.65
CA ILE A 99 -1.66 4.99 11.98
C ILE A 99 -3.13 4.66 12.31
N ASP A 100 -3.83 5.52 13.03
CA ASP A 100 -5.25 5.29 13.33
C ASP A 100 -6.13 5.36 12.08
N LYS A 101 -5.78 6.22 11.12
CA LYS A 101 -6.43 6.21 9.81
C LYS A 101 -6.10 4.97 8.99
N LEU A 102 -4.86 4.49 9.01
CA LEU A 102 -4.52 3.21 8.38
C LEU A 102 -5.37 2.05 8.92
N LYS A 103 -5.55 1.97 10.25
CA LYS A 103 -6.42 0.96 10.88
C LYS A 103 -7.85 1.02 10.33
N THR A 104 -8.39 2.24 10.25
CA THR A 104 -9.74 2.48 9.73
C THR A 104 -9.86 2.02 8.28
N GLU A 105 -8.91 2.40 7.42
CA GLU A 105 -8.97 2.06 6.00
C GLU A 105 -8.78 0.56 5.73
N LEU A 106 -7.97 -0.14 6.55
CA LEU A 106 -7.83 -1.59 6.48
C LEU A 106 -9.11 -2.33 6.90
N HIS A 107 -9.79 -1.85 7.94
CA HIS A 107 -11.10 -2.37 8.33
C HIS A 107 -12.14 -2.14 7.21
N ASP A 108 -12.09 -0.98 6.55
CA ASP A 108 -13.02 -0.67 5.48
C ASP A 108 -12.72 -1.45 4.19
N PHE A 109 -11.46 -1.82 3.96
CA PHE A 109 -11.09 -2.79 2.92
C PHE A 109 -11.73 -4.17 3.17
N ASP A 110 -11.67 -4.67 4.41
CA ASP A 110 -12.29 -5.94 4.76
C ASP A 110 -13.82 -5.87 4.57
N ASN A 111 -14.45 -4.80 5.06
CA ASN A 111 -15.89 -4.58 4.88
C ASN A 111 -16.30 -4.43 3.42
N TYR A 112 -15.50 -3.77 2.59
CA TYR A 112 -15.78 -3.61 1.16
C TYR A 112 -15.93 -4.99 0.51
N PHE A 113 -14.93 -5.87 0.66
CA PHE A 113 -14.97 -7.19 0.02
C PHE A 113 -15.93 -8.18 0.69
N MET A 114 -16.33 -7.97 1.94
CA MET A 114 -17.44 -8.72 2.54
C MET A 114 -18.77 -8.49 1.80
N HIS A 115 -19.03 -7.25 1.37
CA HIS A 115 -20.28 -6.86 0.70
C HIS A 115 -20.17 -6.90 -0.84
N HIS A 116 -18.95 -6.83 -1.37
CA HIS A 116 -18.65 -6.71 -2.80
C HIS A 116 -17.67 -7.78 -3.27
N GLN A 117 -17.98 -9.06 -3.05
CA GLN A 117 -17.05 -10.19 -3.24
C GLN A 117 -16.51 -10.36 -4.68
N LEU A 118 -17.24 -9.88 -5.68
CA LEU A 118 -16.85 -9.99 -7.10
C LEU A 118 -16.24 -8.71 -7.67
N ASP A 119 -16.20 -7.64 -6.88
CA ASP A 119 -15.66 -6.37 -7.35
C ASP A 119 -14.16 -6.49 -7.62
N LYS A 120 -13.71 -5.68 -8.57
CA LYS A 120 -12.29 -5.61 -8.96
C LYS A 120 -11.81 -4.17 -9.02
N PRO A 121 -11.73 -3.47 -7.86
CA PRO A 121 -11.27 -2.08 -7.85
C PRO A 121 -9.90 -1.96 -8.53
N ILE A 122 -9.73 -0.90 -9.31
CA ILE A 122 -8.56 -0.71 -10.16
C ILE A 122 -7.34 -0.35 -9.30
N ASN A 123 -6.24 -1.07 -9.52
CA ASN A 123 -4.92 -0.63 -9.14
C ASN A 123 -4.32 0.20 -10.29
N PRO A 124 -3.77 1.40 -10.04
CA PRO A 124 -3.35 2.30 -11.11
C PRO A 124 -2.17 1.79 -11.94
N THR A 125 -1.51 0.71 -11.51
CA THR A 125 -0.36 0.11 -12.20
C THR A 125 -0.61 -1.29 -12.77
N MET A 126 -1.68 -1.96 -12.31
CA MET A 126 -1.95 -3.37 -12.62
C MET A 126 -3.38 -3.61 -13.13
N GLY A 127 -4.19 -2.55 -13.29
CA GLY A 127 -5.57 -2.65 -13.71
C GLY A 127 -6.46 -3.27 -12.65
N GLU A 128 -7.50 -4.00 -13.09
CA GLU A 128 -8.45 -4.68 -12.22
C GLU A 128 -7.78 -5.75 -11.34
N LEU A 129 -7.97 -5.63 -10.02
CA LEU A 129 -7.54 -6.64 -9.05
C LEU A 129 -8.73 -7.15 -8.24
N ASN A 130 -8.89 -8.47 -8.16
CA ASN A 130 -9.85 -9.08 -7.23
C ASN A 130 -9.35 -9.04 -5.78
N TYR A 131 -10.16 -9.50 -4.82
CA TYR A 131 -9.79 -9.54 -3.40
C TYR A 131 -8.43 -10.20 -3.12
N GLN A 132 -8.19 -11.40 -3.66
CA GLN A 132 -6.96 -12.15 -3.42
C GLN A 132 -5.73 -11.43 -3.98
N GLU A 133 -5.89 -10.78 -5.13
CA GLU A 133 -4.84 -10.00 -5.76
C GLU A 133 -4.55 -8.71 -4.98
N TRP A 134 -5.58 -8.05 -4.43
CA TRP A 134 -5.40 -6.91 -3.52
C TRP A 134 -4.73 -7.32 -2.21
N VAL A 135 -5.11 -8.44 -1.60
CA VAL A 135 -4.44 -8.99 -0.42
C VAL A 135 -2.96 -9.24 -0.73
N ARG A 136 -2.66 -9.87 -1.86
CA ARG A 136 -1.27 -10.14 -2.29
C ARG A 136 -0.50 -8.84 -2.53
N PHE A 137 -1.10 -7.87 -3.22
CA PHE A 137 -0.48 -6.56 -3.43
C PHE A 137 -0.17 -5.85 -2.12
N HIS A 138 -1.15 -5.75 -1.20
CA HIS A 138 -0.97 -5.09 0.09
C HIS A 138 0.10 -5.77 0.93
N THR A 139 0.08 -7.10 1.02
CA THR A 139 1.14 -7.89 1.67
C THR A 139 2.54 -7.53 1.14
N ARG A 140 2.68 -7.41 -0.18
CA ARG A 140 3.94 -7.09 -0.86
C ARG A 140 4.36 -5.64 -0.64
N HIS A 141 3.42 -4.72 -0.80
CA HIS A 141 3.61 -3.28 -0.68
C HIS A 141 3.98 -2.88 0.75
N PHE A 142 3.27 -3.41 1.74
CA PHE A 142 3.59 -3.20 3.15
C PHE A 142 4.93 -3.84 3.51
N THR A 143 5.22 -5.05 3.03
CA THR A 143 6.54 -5.68 3.26
C THR A 143 7.67 -4.80 2.74
N HIS A 144 7.52 -4.23 1.53
CA HIS A 144 8.50 -3.31 0.96
C HIS A 144 8.71 -2.09 1.86
N HIS A 145 7.63 -1.47 2.34
CA HIS A 145 7.73 -0.28 3.20
C HIS A 145 8.15 -0.58 4.64
N PHE A 146 7.89 -1.77 5.17
CA PHE A 146 8.41 -2.15 6.48
C PHE A 146 9.91 -2.42 6.40
N ARG A 147 10.41 -3.01 5.30
CA ARG A 147 11.85 -3.09 5.02
C ARG A 147 12.49 -1.72 4.81
N GLN A 148 11.77 -0.78 4.22
CA GLN A 148 12.23 0.61 4.08
C GLN A 148 12.61 1.22 5.43
N PHE A 149 11.99 0.81 6.52
CA PHE A 149 12.28 1.31 7.88
C PHE A 149 12.92 0.25 8.79
N ASN A 150 13.47 -0.83 8.22
CA ASN A 150 14.10 -1.93 8.96
C ASN A 150 13.22 -2.50 10.09
N LEU A 151 11.90 -2.60 9.85
CA LEU A 151 10.95 -3.12 10.84
C LEU A 151 10.80 -4.66 10.79
N LEU A 152 11.34 -5.30 9.75
CA LEU A 152 11.26 -6.74 9.49
C LEU A 152 12.59 -7.45 9.74
#